data_AF-A0A432HCJ6-F1
#
_entry.id   AF-A0A432HCJ6-F1
#
_cell.length_a   1.000
_cell.length_b   1.000
_cell.length_c   1.000
_cell.angle_alpha   90.00
_cell.angle_beta   90.00
_cell.angle_gamma   90.00
#
_symmetry.space_group_name_H-M   'P 1'
#
loop_
_entity.id
_entity.type
_entity.pdbx_description
1 polymer ?
#
loop_
_entity_poly.entity_id
_entity_poly.type
_entity_poly.pdbx_seq_one_letter_code
_entity_poly.pdbx_strand_id
1 'polypeptide(L)'
;EGTIYLPYATATSEGLLALLAAGVQPDDPRVLIAIDWLDSHPDLEHPGGIPRDHPERWGQVLFFYHLSIRGEVAIASGDAARLLEPMTNLLSDRQRNDGSFVNPLGTLMKEDDPILATALAVTAIGAALTP
;
A
#
# COMPACT_ATOMS: atom_id res chain seq x y z
N GLU A 1 17.22 -27.69 -7.04
CA GLU A 1 16.13 -26.77 -7.39
C GLU A 1 15.71 -26.02 -6.14
N GLY A 2 15.49 -24.72 -6.22
CA GLY A 2 15.16 -23.87 -5.07
C GLY A 2 13.77 -23.27 -5.21
N THR A 3 13.12 -22.98 -4.08
CA THR A 3 11.86 -22.25 -4.05
C THR A 3 12.07 -20.82 -4.53
N ILE A 4 11.30 -20.40 -5.53
CA ILE A 4 11.25 -19.01 -5.99
C ILE A 4 10.06 -18.35 -5.32
N TYR A 5 10.31 -17.26 -4.57
CA TYR A 5 9.26 -16.42 -4.03
C TYR A 5 8.95 -15.28 -5.01
N LEU A 6 7.68 -15.10 -5.32
CA LEU A 6 7.22 -14.03 -6.19
C LEU A 6 7.04 -12.73 -5.40
N PRO A 7 7.31 -11.56 -6.01
CA PRO A 7 7.07 -10.27 -5.39
C PRO A 7 5.56 -10.00 -5.21
N TYR A 8 5.22 -9.18 -4.22
CA TYR A 8 3.88 -8.64 -4.02
C TYR A 8 3.95 -7.21 -3.50
N ALA A 9 2.90 -6.43 -3.73
CA ALA A 9 2.97 -4.97 -3.69
C ALA A 9 3.43 -4.38 -2.36
N THR A 10 2.98 -4.91 -1.23
CA THR A 10 3.39 -4.37 0.07
C THR A 10 4.86 -4.66 0.36
N ALA A 11 5.33 -5.89 0.14
CA ALA A 11 6.75 -6.22 0.33
C ALA A 11 7.68 -5.49 -0.65
N THR A 12 7.26 -5.30 -1.90
CA THR A 12 8.03 -4.50 -2.88
C THR A 12 8.10 -3.04 -2.44
N SER A 13 6.99 -2.48 -1.92
CA SER A 13 6.95 -1.11 -1.40
C SER A 13 7.85 -0.93 -0.18
N GLU A 14 7.79 -1.86 0.78
CA GLU A 14 8.65 -1.87 1.97
C GLU A 14 10.13 -1.97 1.58
N GLY A 15 10.48 -2.87 0.65
CA GLY A 15 11.85 -3.04 0.17
C GLY A 15 12.40 -1.78 -0.51
N LEU A 16 11.60 -1.11 -1.34
CA LEU A 16 11.96 0.16 -1.95
C LEU A 16 12.22 1.24 -0.89
N LEU A 17 11.28 1.42 0.04
CA LEU A 17 11.41 2.43 1.09
C LEU A 17 12.61 2.14 2.00
N ALA A 18 12.88 0.87 2.30
CA ALA A 18 14.05 0.47 3.07
C ALA A 18 15.38 0.77 2.36
N LEU A 19 15.46 0.57 1.03
CA LEU A 19 16.63 0.95 0.24
C LEU A 19 16.89 2.46 0.33
N LEU A 20 15.86 3.26 0.10
CA LEU A 20 15.94 4.72 0.17
C LEU A 20 16.33 5.19 1.58
N ALA A 21 15.73 4.62 2.62
CA ALA A 21 16.06 4.91 4.01
C ALA A 21 17.52 4.54 4.37
N ALA A 22 18.08 3.53 3.70
CA ALA A 22 19.48 3.14 3.83
C ALA A 22 20.46 4.03 3.02
N GLY A 23 19.98 5.08 2.35
CA GLY A 23 20.79 6.01 1.56
C GLY A 23 21.11 5.54 0.14
N VAL A 24 20.45 4.47 -0.34
CA VAL A 24 20.55 4.05 -1.74
C VAL A 24 19.95 5.14 -2.63
N GLN A 25 20.62 5.45 -3.73
CA GLN A 25 20.21 6.53 -4.62
C GLN A 25 18.92 6.16 -5.39
N PRO A 26 18.04 7.13 -5.70
CA PRO A 26 16.82 6.87 -6.46
C PRO A 26 17.03 6.27 -7.85
N ASP A 27 18.20 6.49 -8.47
CA ASP A 27 18.60 5.94 -9.76
C ASP A 27 19.28 4.57 -9.68
N ASP A 28 19.42 4.00 -8.48
CA ASP A 28 19.94 2.64 -8.30
C ASP A 28 19.01 1.64 -9.00
N PRO A 29 19.55 0.68 -9.77
CA PRO A 29 18.73 -0.31 -10.49
C PRO A 29 17.71 -1.04 -9.62
N ARG A 30 18.01 -1.29 -8.35
CA ARG A 30 17.08 -1.98 -7.43
C ARG A 30 15.86 -1.12 -7.10
N VAL A 31 16.06 0.18 -6.95
CA VAL A 31 14.97 1.14 -6.73
C VAL A 31 14.13 1.24 -7.99
N LEU A 32 14.76 1.45 -9.15
CA LEU A 32 14.06 1.57 -10.43
C LEU A 32 13.23 0.33 -10.78
N ILE A 33 13.77 -0.88 -10.54
CA ILE A 33 13.05 -2.13 -10.77
C ILE A 33 11.84 -2.26 -9.83
N ALA A 34 11.97 -1.84 -8.57
CA ALA A 34 10.85 -1.88 -7.63
C ALA A 34 9.75 -0.86 -8.01
N ILE A 35 10.11 0.33 -8.49
CA ILE A 35 9.16 1.33 -9.02
C ILE A 35 8.43 0.76 -10.24
N ASP A 36 9.16 0.26 -11.24
CA ASP A 36 8.57 -0.30 -12.46
C ASP A 36 7.62 -1.48 -12.17
N TRP A 37 8.00 -2.33 -11.21
CA TRP A 37 7.13 -3.41 -10.75
C TRP A 37 5.85 -2.87 -10.09
N LEU A 38 5.93 -1.83 -9.25
CA LEU A 38 4.76 -1.25 -8.58
C LEU A 38 3.86 -0.48 -9.55
N ASP A 39 4.41 0.16 -10.58
CA ASP A 39 3.65 0.88 -11.60
C ASP A 39 2.95 -0.07 -12.57
N SER A 40 3.53 -1.25 -12.84
CA SER A 40 2.84 -2.33 -13.55
C SER A 40 1.75 -3.03 -12.72
N HIS A 41 1.64 -2.73 -11.41
CA HIS A 41 0.60 -3.22 -10.50
C HIS A 41 -0.16 -2.07 -9.82
N PRO A 42 -0.95 -1.29 -10.58
CA PRO A 42 -1.58 -0.05 -10.08
C PRO A 42 -2.81 -0.29 -9.20
N ASP A 43 -3.32 -1.51 -9.09
CA ASP A 43 -4.50 -1.83 -8.27
C ASP A 43 -4.26 -1.46 -6.79
N LEU A 44 -5.06 -0.52 -6.29
CA LEU A 44 -5.05 -0.05 -4.92
C LEU A 44 -6.05 -0.78 -4.03
N GLU A 45 -7.04 -1.47 -4.60
CA GLU A 45 -8.00 -2.27 -3.83
C GLU A 45 -7.46 -3.64 -3.47
N HIS A 46 -6.52 -4.14 -4.28
CA HIS A 46 -5.89 -5.43 -4.06
C HIS A 46 -4.39 -5.35 -4.32
N PRO A 47 -3.53 -5.68 -3.34
CA PRO A 47 -2.08 -5.69 -3.54
C PRO A 47 -1.69 -6.69 -4.63
N GLY A 48 -1.06 -6.17 -5.70
CA GLY A 48 -0.54 -6.98 -6.79
C GLY A 48 0.37 -8.10 -6.31
N GLY A 49 0.40 -9.22 -7.03
CA GLY A 49 1.19 -10.41 -6.68
C GLY A 49 0.54 -11.33 -5.63
N ILE A 50 -0.49 -10.87 -4.90
CA ILE A 50 -1.23 -11.72 -3.97
C ILE A 50 -2.36 -12.46 -4.71
N PRO A 51 -2.45 -13.80 -4.67
CA PRO A 51 -3.55 -14.55 -5.28
C PRO A 51 -4.91 -14.19 -4.64
N ARG A 52 -5.94 -14.04 -5.47
CA ARG A 52 -7.31 -13.70 -4.99
C ARG A 52 -7.99 -14.88 -4.29
N ASP A 53 -7.56 -16.10 -4.58
CA ASP A 53 -8.05 -17.36 -4.04
C ASP A 53 -7.20 -17.89 -2.87
N HIS A 54 -6.25 -17.10 -2.36
CA HIS A 54 -5.47 -17.47 -1.18
C HIS A 54 -6.42 -17.74 0.02
N PRO A 55 -6.24 -18.83 0.80
CA PRO A 55 -7.15 -19.19 1.89
C PRO A 55 -7.35 -18.08 2.93
N GLU A 56 -6.28 -17.40 3.34
CA GLU A 56 -6.31 -16.26 4.26
C GLU A 56 -6.82 -14.96 3.63
N ARG A 57 -7.07 -14.92 2.31
CA ARG A 57 -7.57 -13.74 1.58
C ARG A 57 -6.69 -12.50 1.79
N TRP A 58 -5.37 -12.67 1.75
CA TRP A 58 -4.39 -11.61 2.04
C TRP A 58 -4.65 -10.28 1.33
N GLY A 59 -5.19 -10.30 0.10
CA GLY A 59 -5.50 -9.06 -0.61
C GLY A 59 -6.60 -8.21 0.03
N GLN A 60 -7.55 -8.83 0.72
CA GLN A 60 -8.60 -8.14 1.48
C GLN A 60 -8.11 -7.76 2.89
N VAL A 61 -7.25 -8.60 3.48
CA VAL A 61 -6.74 -8.42 4.83
C VAL A 61 -5.80 -7.21 4.94
N LEU A 62 -5.03 -6.92 3.89
CA LEU A 62 -3.98 -5.89 3.86
C LEU A 62 -4.45 -4.54 3.30
N PHE A 63 -5.77 -4.28 3.22
CA PHE A 63 -6.31 -3.18 2.43
C PHE A 63 -5.77 -1.82 2.86
N PHE A 64 -5.92 -1.44 4.14
CA PHE A 64 -5.48 -0.12 4.60
C PHE A 64 -3.96 -0.01 4.63
N TYR A 65 -3.27 -1.09 4.99
CA TYR A 65 -1.81 -1.13 4.96
C TYR A 65 -1.27 -0.92 3.55
N HIS A 66 -1.85 -1.59 2.55
CA HIS A 66 -1.50 -1.43 1.14
C HIS A 66 -1.71 0.02 0.67
N LEU A 67 -2.84 0.65 0.99
CA LEU A 67 -3.03 2.07 0.67
C LEU A 67 -1.97 2.96 1.32
N SER A 68 -1.69 2.75 2.60
CA SER A 68 -0.73 3.58 3.35
C SER A 68 0.68 3.51 2.76
N ILE A 69 1.17 2.29 2.47
CA ILE A 69 2.53 2.10 1.98
C ILE A 69 2.67 2.55 0.53
N ARG A 70 1.60 2.43 -0.29
CA ARG A 70 1.57 3.00 -1.65
C ARG A 70 1.65 4.52 -1.64
N GLY A 71 1.04 5.17 -0.65
CA GLY A 71 1.18 6.61 -0.42
C GLY A 71 2.63 7.01 -0.15
N GLU A 72 3.30 6.31 0.78
CA GLU A 72 4.71 6.53 1.12
C GLU A 72 5.64 6.36 -0.10
N VAL A 73 5.42 5.30 -0.90
CA VAL A 73 6.16 5.10 -2.15
C VAL A 73 5.96 6.29 -3.11
N ALA A 74 4.73 6.80 -3.23
CA ALA A 74 4.44 7.89 -4.16
C ALA A 74 5.03 9.23 -3.71
N ILE A 75 5.14 9.48 -2.39
CA ILE A 75 5.94 10.59 -1.86
C ILE A 75 7.40 10.40 -2.27
N ALA A 76 7.96 9.21 -2.05
CA ALA A 76 9.36 8.92 -2.35
C ALA A 76 9.68 9.02 -3.86
N SER A 77 8.71 8.77 -4.74
CA SER A 77 8.85 8.92 -6.19
C SER A 77 8.57 10.34 -6.69
N GLY A 78 8.10 11.26 -5.83
CA GLY A 78 7.74 12.63 -6.21
C GLY A 78 6.47 12.73 -7.07
N ASP A 79 5.57 11.75 -6.99
CA ASP A 79 4.33 11.69 -7.78
C ASP A 79 3.15 11.23 -6.90
N ALA A 80 3.03 11.82 -5.71
CA ALA A 80 1.98 11.47 -4.74
C ALA A 80 0.59 11.96 -5.18
N ALA A 81 0.53 13.11 -5.85
CA ALA A 81 -0.71 13.75 -6.28
C ALA A 81 -1.57 12.85 -7.18
N ARG A 82 -0.96 11.94 -7.97
CA ARG A 82 -1.70 10.97 -8.79
C ARG A 82 -2.62 10.06 -7.99
N LEU A 83 -2.34 9.86 -6.71
CA LEU A 83 -3.10 8.97 -5.84
C LEU A 83 -4.28 9.67 -5.16
N LEU A 84 -4.40 10.99 -5.27
CA LEU A 84 -5.43 11.76 -4.57
C LEU A 84 -6.84 11.33 -4.96
N GLU A 85 -7.16 11.32 -6.26
CA GLU A 85 -8.47 10.90 -6.75
C GLU A 85 -8.78 9.43 -6.40
N PRO A 86 -7.93 8.43 -6.76
CA PRO A 86 -8.27 7.04 -6.50
C PRO A 86 -8.33 6.71 -5.00
N MET A 87 -7.45 7.26 -4.15
CA MET A 87 -7.53 7.04 -2.70
C MET A 87 -8.76 7.70 -2.09
N THR A 88 -9.11 8.92 -2.53
CA THR A 88 -10.33 9.60 -2.05
C THR A 88 -11.57 8.77 -2.38
N ASN A 89 -11.68 8.25 -3.60
CA ASN A 89 -12.80 7.41 -4.00
C ASN A 89 -12.89 6.15 -3.15
N LEU A 90 -11.77 5.44 -2.94
CA LEU A 90 -11.75 4.21 -2.15
C LEU A 90 -12.08 4.43 -0.67
N LEU A 91 -11.61 5.52 -0.09
CA LEU A 91 -11.80 5.84 1.32
C LEU A 91 -13.17 6.45 1.60
N SER A 92 -13.70 7.30 0.72
CA SER A 92 -15.01 7.93 0.93
C SER A 92 -16.13 6.90 1.10
N ASP A 93 -16.09 5.81 0.33
CA ASP A 93 -17.07 4.72 0.41
C ASP A 93 -16.93 3.87 1.68
N ARG A 94 -15.78 3.93 2.36
CA ARG A 94 -15.43 3.09 3.52
C ARG A 94 -15.44 3.85 4.84
N GLN A 95 -15.52 5.18 4.82
CA GLN A 95 -15.55 5.99 6.02
C GLN A 95 -16.89 5.79 6.77
N ARG A 96 -16.81 5.51 8.06
CA ARG A 96 -17.99 5.40 8.93
C ARG A 96 -18.52 6.78 9.30
N ASN A 97 -19.76 6.85 9.79
CA ASN A 97 -20.39 8.10 10.21
C ASN A 97 -19.63 8.88 11.29
N ASP A 98 -18.84 8.19 12.12
CA ASP A 98 -17.99 8.80 13.16
C ASP A 98 -16.60 9.23 12.63
N GLY A 99 -16.37 9.08 11.31
CA GLY A 99 -15.12 9.40 10.63
C GLY A 99 -14.08 8.29 10.66
N SER A 100 -14.30 7.21 11.41
CA SER A 100 -13.35 6.10 11.53
C SER A 100 -13.41 5.15 10.34
N PHE A 101 -12.35 4.36 10.20
CA PHE A 101 -12.22 3.28 9.24
C PHE A 101 -12.06 1.95 9.98
N VAL A 102 -12.63 0.88 9.43
CA VAL A 102 -12.49 -0.49 9.93
C VAL A 102 -12.48 -1.44 8.72
N ASN A 103 -11.61 -2.45 8.74
CA ASN A 103 -11.64 -3.57 7.82
C ASN A 103 -12.10 -4.84 8.58
N PRO A 104 -13.37 -5.25 8.47
CA PRO A 104 -13.89 -6.43 9.18
C PRO A 104 -13.20 -7.75 8.78
N LEU A 105 -12.52 -7.78 7.63
CA LEU A 105 -11.74 -8.94 7.17
C LEU A 105 -10.28 -8.87 7.64
N GLY A 106 -9.89 -7.78 8.30
CA GLY A 106 -8.53 -7.40 8.60
C GLY A 106 -7.94 -7.98 9.88
N THR A 107 -8.61 -8.90 10.59
CA THR A 107 -8.19 -9.40 11.90
C THR A 107 -6.74 -9.92 11.94
N LEU A 108 -6.27 -10.59 10.89
CA LEU A 108 -4.90 -11.09 10.82
C LEU A 108 -3.85 -9.97 10.85
N MET A 109 -4.20 -8.78 10.34
CA MET A 109 -3.36 -7.59 10.31
C MET A 109 -3.84 -6.50 11.29
N LYS A 110 -4.83 -6.84 12.12
CA LYS A 110 -5.49 -5.95 13.09
C LYS A 110 -6.17 -4.72 12.46
N GLU A 111 -6.48 -4.76 11.17
CA GLU A 111 -7.22 -3.67 10.52
C GLU A 111 -8.72 -3.68 10.91
N ASP A 112 -9.17 -4.67 11.68
CA ASP A 112 -10.47 -4.66 12.36
C ASP A 112 -10.51 -3.74 13.60
N ASP A 113 -9.34 -3.31 14.10
CA ASP A 113 -9.23 -2.25 15.10
C ASP A 113 -9.37 -0.87 14.42
N PRO A 114 -10.38 -0.06 14.80
CA PRO A 114 -10.59 1.26 14.20
C PRO A 114 -9.42 2.21 14.41
N ILE A 115 -8.61 2.06 15.47
CA ILE A 115 -7.44 2.92 15.70
C ILE A 115 -6.40 2.67 14.61
N LEU A 116 -6.09 1.39 14.34
CA LEU A 116 -5.09 1.04 13.33
C LEU A 116 -5.58 1.37 11.92
N ALA A 117 -6.79 0.93 11.55
CA ALA A 117 -7.33 1.18 10.23
C ALA A 117 -7.49 2.67 9.91
N THR A 118 -7.95 3.46 10.89
CA THR A 118 -8.06 4.92 10.72
C THR A 118 -6.69 5.57 10.57
N ALA A 119 -5.70 5.16 11.37
CA ALA A 119 -4.34 5.70 11.24
C ALA A 119 -3.75 5.42 9.84
N LEU A 120 -3.89 4.19 9.35
CA LEU A 120 -3.41 3.80 8.01
C LEU A 120 -4.15 4.56 6.89
N ALA A 121 -5.47 4.71 6.99
CA ALA A 121 -6.27 5.47 6.03
C ALA A 121 -5.88 6.95 5.99
N VAL A 122 -5.67 7.57 7.15
CA VAL A 122 -5.22 8.97 7.27
C VAL A 122 -3.80 9.14 6.72
N THR A 123 -2.89 8.20 6.98
CA THR A 123 -1.54 8.21 6.38
C THR A 123 -1.62 8.13 4.85
N ALA A 124 -2.46 7.25 4.31
CA ALA A 124 -2.62 7.10 2.86
C ALA A 124 -3.10 8.40 2.20
N ILE A 125 -4.19 9.00 2.69
CA ILE A 125 -4.70 10.25 2.12
C ILE A 125 -3.76 11.43 2.38
N GLY A 126 -3.10 11.47 3.54
CA GLY A 126 -2.09 12.47 3.87
C GLY A 126 -0.91 12.44 2.89
N ALA A 127 -0.48 11.25 2.48
CA ALA A 127 0.54 11.10 1.47
C ALA A 127 0.12 11.69 0.11
N ALA A 128 -1.11 11.40 -0.34
CA ALA A 128 -1.63 11.94 -1.60
C ALA A 128 -1.84 13.46 -1.61
N LEU A 129 -1.91 14.08 -0.43
CA LEU A 129 -2.00 15.54 -0.24
C LEU A 129 -0.61 16.20 -0.13
N THR A 130 0.47 15.41 -0.05
CA THR A 130 1.83 15.95 0.03
C THR A 130 2.27 16.46 -1.35
N PRO A 131 2.75 17.71 -1.47
CA PRO A 131 3.19 18.31 -2.73
C PRO A 131 4.36 17.60 -3.41
#